data_AF-A0A7X8G333-F1
#
_entry.id   AF-A0A7X8G333-F1
#
_cell.length_a   1.000
_cell.length_b   1.000
_cell.length_c   1.000
_cell.angle_alpha   90.00
_cell.angle_beta   90.00
_cell.angle_gamma   90.00
#
_symmetry.space_group_name_H-M   'P 1'
#
loop_
_entity.id
_entity.type
_entity.pdbx_description
1 polymer ?
#
loop_
_entity_poly.entity_id
_entity_poly.type
_entity_poly.pdbx_seq_one_letter_code
_entity_poly.pdbx_strand_id
1 'polypeptide(L)'
;MKKKFIELFIVVILCVSFVLAGCSTPTTAATPDASGEKTPQEYIDQLPEEWKSQPLVALNQWAQSKHAKEGTNCWTCHGNDPENLKKPSAATCGTCHTEQFEDFSMSTHATSLVHAMEKDKATYNGKEVEYKWQAYDAGGPDHWGCANCHSVGHISEYDGSLGDCATCHGGHLFSLELARSPETCSGCHEGPGHPQVESYNTSRHGIVWNTLGKDYDLSGSTQEFWARQETDPMPAPTCQSCHMPGGTHYTSHGKAHDLMGDRAEDYEEQVTFMVENSCMNCHSEEYAREWLGKADEMAAYSKARIRQAKKMLEELRKDGLIRDTMEVTNAHPIAGQLSAADSLWFRANMATNRAFKSAYHMSSQWAGRQGWTDQSFDLMEFRSELERLRADAERDRQIKELQELLNIAE
;
A
#
# COMPACT_ATOMS: atom_id res chain seq x y z
N MET A 1 16.15 18.63 -69.90
CA MET A 1 16.29 17.26 -69.35
C MET A 1 15.87 17.09 -67.87
N LYS A 2 15.28 18.08 -67.18
CA LYS A 2 14.88 17.94 -65.75
C LYS A 2 13.37 17.79 -65.48
N LYS A 3 12.48 17.98 -66.47
CA LYS A 3 11.01 17.82 -66.27
C LYS A 3 10.50 16.38 -66.47
N LYS A 4 11.09 15.61 -67.39
CA LYS A 4 10.64 14.21 -67.68
C LYS A 4 10.99 13.19 -66.58
N PHE A 5 11.95 13.49 -65.70
CA PHE A 5 12.32 12.58 -64.61
C PHE A 5 11.39 12.68 -63.39
N ILE A 6 10.72 13.82 -63.20
CA ILE A 6 9.83 14.04 -62.04
C ILE A 6 8.45 13.41 -62.29
N GLU A 7 7.95 13.45 -63.52
CA GLU A 7 6.68 12.81 -63.88
C GLU A 7 6.76 11.28 -63.81
N LEU A 8 7.92 10.67 -64.11
CA LEU A 8 8.08 9.21 -64.02
C LEU A 8 8.16 8.71 -62.57
N PHE A 9 8.65 9.53 -61.63
CA PHE A 9 8.77 9.15 -60.22
C PHE A 9 7.42 9.22 -59.48
N ILE A 10 6.55 10.15 -59.86
CA ILE A 10 5.21 10.31 -59.24
C ILE A 10 4.26 9.19 -59.69
N VAL A 11 4.36 8.72 -60.94
CA VAL A 11 3.53 7.62 -61.44
C VAL A 11 3.91 6.27 -60.80
N VAL A 12 5.20 6.04 -60.50
CA VAL A 12 5.64 4.81 -59.82
C VAL A 12 5.20 4.77 -58.35
N ILE A 13 5.20 5.90 -57.64
CA ILE A 13 4.73 5.97 -56.24
C ILE A 13 3.20 5.78 -56.14
N LEU A 14 2.43 6.28 -57.12
CA LEU A 14 0.97 6.08 -57.15
C LEU A 14 0.57 4.65 -57.53
N CYS A 15 1.35 3.94 -58.34
CA CYS A 15 1.08 2.53 -58.67
C CYS A 15 1.46 1.56 -57.53
N VAL A 16 2.47 1.87 -56.71
CA VAL A 16 2.82 1.05 -55.52
C VAL A 16 1.84 1.27 -54.37
N SER A 17 1.16 2.41 -54.34
CA SER A 17 0.12 2.71 -53.33
C SER A 17 -1.22 2.01 -53.59
N PHE A 18 -1.42 1.43 -54.78
CA PHE A 18 -2.68 0.77 -55.17
C PHE A 18 -2.65 -0.77 -55.09
N VAL A 19 -1.53 -1.36 -54.66
CA VAL A 19 -1.36 -2.83 -54.54
C VAL A 19 -1.39 -3.32 -53.07
N LEU A 20 -1.53 -2.42 -52.09
CA LEU A 20 -1.72 -2.78 -50.67
C LEU A 20 -3.16 -2.57 -50.16
N ALA A 21 -4.13 -2.41 -51.05
CA ALA A 21 -5.56 -2.47 -50.74
C ALA A 21 -6.12 -3.85 -51.09
N GLY A 22 -5.56 -4.89 -50.46
CA GLY A 22 -5.97 -6.28 -50.64
C GLY A 22 -6.12 -6.97 -49.29
N CYS A 23 -7.37 -7.19 -48.90
CA CYS A 23 -7.81 -8.12 -47.86
C CYS A 23 -7.46 -7.78 -46.40
N SER A 24 -7.93 -6.63 -45.90
CA SER A 24 -8.40 -6.57 -44.51
C SER A 24 -9.90 -6.86 -44.51
N THR A 25 -10.26 -8.15 -44.45
CA THR A 25 -11.60 -8.54 -44.00
C THR A 25 -11.86 -7.87 -42.65
N PRO A 26 -13.05 -7.31 -42.40
CA PRO A 26 -13.37 -6.83 -41.07
C PRO A 26 -13.25 -8.03 -40.14
N THR A 27 -12.37 -7.93 -39.14
CA THR A 27 -12.49 -8.80 -37.97
C THR A 27 -13.85 -8.47 -37.40
N THR A 28 -14.84 -9.28 -37.77
CA THR A 28 -16.08 -9.38 -37.04
C THR A 28 -15.66 -9.62 -35.61
N ALA A 29 -16.06 -8.72 -34.71
CA ALA A 29 -16.01 -9.00 -33.29
C ALA A 29 -16.55 -10.42 -33.13
N ALA A 30 -15.75 -11.30 -32.50
CA ALA A 30 -16.19 -12.63 -32.17
C ALA A 30 -17.58 -12.49 -31.55
N THR A 31 -18.57 -13.07 -32.20
CA THR A 31 -19.88 -13.25 -31.61
C THR A 31 -19.63 -14.00 -30.30
N PRO A 32 -20.15 -13.53 -29.15
CA PRO A 32 -20.08 -14.34 -27.94
C PRO A 32 -20.72 -15.67 -28.28
N ASP A 33 -19.98 -16.74 -28.01
CA ASP A 33 -20.47 -18.09 -28.12
C ASP A 33 -21.82 -18.14 -27.39
N ALA A 34 -22.86 -18.58 -28.08
CA ALA A 34 -24.20 -18.74 -27.53
C ALA A 34 -24.22 -19.98 -26.63
N SER A 35 -23.42 -19.93 -25.56
CA SER A 35 -23.74 -20.67 -24.35
C SER A 35 -25.05 -20.10 -23.83
N GLY A 36 -25.94 -20.93 -23.30
CA GLY A 36 -27.21 -20.51 -22.70
C GLY A 36 -27.04 -19.70 -21.41
N GLU A 37 -26.00 -18.87 -21.33
CA GLU A 37 -25.66 -18.04 -20.18
C GLU A 37 -26.51 -16.76 -20.24
N LYS A 38 -27.25 -16.50 -19.16
CA LYS A 38 -28.10 -15.32 -19.03
C LYS A 38 -27.26 -14.05 -19.20
N THR A 39 -27.80 -13.08 -19.92
CA THR A 39 -27.29 -11.72 -19.97
C THR A 39 -27.42 -11.04 -18.60
N PRO A 40 -26.60 -10.02 -18.28
CA PRO A 40 -26.72 -9.27 -17.04
C PRO A 40 -28.14 -8.70 -16.81
N GLN A 41 -28.81 -8.24 -17.88
CA GLN A 41 -30.17 -7.73 -17.77
C GLN A 41 -31.16 -8.80 -17.34
N GLU A 42 -31.03 -10.03 -17.84
CA GLU A 42 -31.91 -11.15 -17.45
C GLU A 42 -31.75 -11.54 -15.98
N TYR A 43 -30.57 -11.36 -15.38
CA TYR A 43 -30.39 -11.53 -13.93
C TYR A 43 -31.12 -10.43 -13.15
N ILE A 44 -31.02 -9.17 -13.59
CA ILE A 44 -31.69 -8.04 -12.94
C ILE A 44 -33.20 -8.17 -13.04
N ASP A 45 -33.71 -8.58 -14.20
CA ASP A 45 -35.16 -8.71 -14.44
C ASP A 45 -35.81 -9.77 -13.54
N GLN A 46 -35.03 -10.76 -13.09
CA GLN A 46 -35.46 -11.82 -12.18
C GLN A 46 -35.44 -11.43 -10.70
N LEU A 47 -34.83 -10.30 -10.34
CA LEU A 47 -34.91 -9.80 -8.97
C LEU A 47 -36.36 -9.42 -8.63
N PRO A 48 -36.77 -9.53 -7.36
CA PRO A 48 -38.02 -8.92 -6.90
C PRO A 48 -38.01 -7.41 -7.15
N GLU A 49 -39.16 -6.81 -7.44
CA GLU A 49 -39.28 -5.39 -7.82
C GLU A 49 -38.68 -4.45 -6.76
N GLU A 50 -38.83 -4.80 -5.48
CA GLU A 50 -38.26 -4.06 -4.36
C GLU A 50 -36.72 -3.96 -4.41
N TRP A 51 -36.04 -4.98 -4.96
CA TRP A 51 -34.58 -5.00 -5.12
C TRP A 51 -34.09 -4.32 -6.40
N LYS A 52 -34.96 -4.08 -7.39
CA LYS A 52 -34.59 -3.37 -8.63
C LYS A 52 -34.38 -1.87 -8.41
N SER A 53 -34.80 -1.33 -7.26
CA SER A 53 -34.61 0.06 -6.86
C SER A 53 -33.17 0.39 -6.45
N GLN A 54 -32.32 -0.62 -6.25
CA GLN A 54 -30.93 -0.44 -5.83
C GLN A 54 -30.10 0.27 -6.91
N PRO A 55 -28.97 0.91 -6.54
CA PRO A 55 -28.14 1.65 -7.48
C PRO A 55 -27.78 0.82 -8.72
N LEU A 56 -28.05 1.37 -9.91
CA LEU A 56 -27.89 0.65 -11.19
C LEU A 56 -26.48 0.09 -11.38
N VAL A 57 -25.44 0.79 -10.91
CA VAL A 57 -24.06 0.29 -10.97
C VAL A 57 -23.87 -0.97 -10.14
N ALA A 58 -24.44 -1.03 -8.94
CA ALA A 58 -24.36 -2.21 -8.08
C ALA A 58 -25.12 -3.40 -8.69
N LEU A 59 -26.32 -3.16 -9.22
CA LEU A 59 -27.11 -4.17 -9.92
C LEU A 59 -26.35 -4.74 -11.14
N ASN A 60 -25.78 -3.86 -11.96
CA ASN A 60 -25.01 -4.25 -13.13
C ASN A 60 -23.74 -5.03 -12.77
N GLN A 61 -23.01 -4.59 -11.76
CA GLN A 61 -21.81 -5.29 -11.29
C GLN A 61 -22.14 -6.65 -10.70
N TRP A 62 -23.18 -6.74 -9.87
CA TRP A 62 -23.66 -8.02 -9.32
C TRP A 62 -24.07 -8.95 -10.46
N ALA A 63 -24.88 -8.49 -11.41
CA ALA A 63 -25.37 -9.30 -12.52
C ALA A 63 -24.25 -9.82 -13.45
N GLN A 64 -23.09 -9.14 -13.47
CA GLN A 64 -21.90 -9.59 -14.20
C GLN A 64 -20.99 -10.52 -13.37
N SER A 65 -21.17 -10.54 -12.05
CA SER A 65 -20.32 -11.31 -11.14
C SER A 65 -20.56 -12.82 -11.22
N LYS A 66 -19.57 -13.61 -10.77
CA LYS A 66 -19.77 -15.04 -10.53
C LYS A 66 -20.83 -15.31 -9.47
N HIS A 67 -21.02 -14.42 -8.49
CA HIS A 67 -22.05 -14.58 -7.47
C HIS A 67 -23.46 -14.67 -8.08
N ALA A 68 -23.81 -13.79 -9.02
CA ALA A 68 -25.12 -13.87 -9.69
C ALA A 68 -25.28 -15.16 -10.50
N LYS A 69 -24.21 -15.57 -11.20
CA LYS A 69 -24.19 -16.81 -12.00
C LYS A 69 -24.39 -18.06 -11.15
N GLU A 70 -23.80 -18.09 -9.96
CA GLU A 70 -23.94 -19.17 -8.97
C GLU A 70 -25.21 -19.01 -8.10
N GLY A 71 -26.08 -18.04 -8.38
CA GLY A 71 -27.36 -17.86 -7.69
C GLY A 71 -27.30 -17.18 -6.32
N THR A 72 -26.16 -16.56 -5.99
CA THR A 72 -26.03 -15.71 -4.79
C THR A 72 -26.72 -14.36 -5.03
N ASN A 73 -27.75 -14.08 -4.23
CA ASN A 73 -28.56 -12.87 -4.35
C ASN A 73 -28.21 -11.82 -3.29
N CYS A 74 -28.72 -10.60 -3.46
CA CYS A 74 -28.45 -9.45 -2.60
C CYS A 74 -28.72 -9.74 -1.11
N TRP A 75 -29.86 -10.37 -0.80
CA TRP A 75 -30.27 -10.67 0.57
C TRP A 75 -29.42 -11.73 1.28
N THR A 76 -28.66 -12.53 0.52
CA THR A 76 -27.69 -13.49 1.07
C THR A 76 -26.64 -12.77 1.91
N CYS A 77 -26.21 -11.58 1.46
CA CYS A 77 -25.16 -10.80 2.11
C CYS A 77 -25.73 -9.64 2.94
N HIS A 78 -26.78 -8.99 2.45
CA HIS A 78 -27.30 -7.75 3.06
C HIS A 78 -28.52 -7.95 3.98
N GLY A 79 -29.10 -9.16 4.01
CA GLY A 79 -30.35 -9.45 4.69
C GLY A 79 -31.58 -9.17 3.82
N ASN A 80 -32.77 -9.52 4.33
CA ASN A 80 -34.00 -9.58 3.53
C ASN A 80 -34.72 -8.23 3.34
N ASP A 81 -34.18 -7.13 3.88
CA ASP A 81 -34.80 -5.81 3.80
C ASP A 81 -34.01 -4.88 2.84
N PRO A 82 -34.53 -4.61 1.62
CA PRO A 82 -33.85 -3.77 0.64
C PRO A 82 -33.78 -2.29 1.04
N GLU A 83 -34.60 -1.82 1.99
CA GLU A 83 -34.56 -0.45 2.50
C GLU A 83 -33.54 -0.29 3.65
N ASN A 84 -33.19 -1.40 4.32
CA ASN A 84 -32.28 -1.42 5.47
C ASN A 84 -31.16 -2.46 5.29
N LEU A 85 -30.37 -2.28 4.23
CA LEU A 85 -29.25 -3.17 3.91
C LEU A 85 -28.20 -3.18 5.03
N LYS A 86 -27.81 -4.37 5.47
CA LYS A 86 -26.67 -4.55 6.37
C LYS A 86 -25.37 -4.51 5.58
N LYS A 87 -24.33 -3.90 6.15
CA LYS A 87 -22.96 -4.07 5.62
C LYS A 87 -22.53 -5.53 5.87
N PRO A 88 -22.15 -6.30 4.83
CA PRO A 88 -21.65 -7.66 5.02
C PRO A 88 -20.36 -7.64 5.84
N SER A 89 -20.26 -8.53 6.82
CA SER A 89 -19.06 -8.72 7.63
C SER A 89 -18.09 -9.71 6.97
N ALA A 90 -16.85 -9.76 7.43
CA ALA A 90 -15.92 -10.81 6.98
C ALA A 90 -16.46 -12.23 7.28
N ALA A 91 -17.13 -12.42 8.43
CA ALA A 91 -17.79 -13.69 8.75
C ALA A 91 -18.95 -14.03 7.80
N THR A 92 -19.64 -13.03 7.23
CA THR A 92 -20.66 -13.24 6.18
C THR A 92 -20.02 -13.88 4.94
N CYS A 93 -18.84 -13.43 4.54
CA CYS A 93 -18.09 -14.04 3.44
C CYS A 93 -17.58 -15.44 3.82
N GLY A 94 -17.12 -15.59 5.06
CA GLY A 94 -16.59 -16.82 5.62
C GLY A 94 -17.57 -17.99 5.71
N THR A 95 -18.88 -17.77 5.54
CA THR A 95 -19.85 -18.89 5.46
C THR A 95 -19.65 -19.76 4.23
N CYS A 96 -19.09 -19.17 3.16
CA CYS A 96 -18.81 -19.86 1.89
C CYS A 96 -17.30 -19.92 1.58
N HIS A 97 -16.55 -18.88 1.95
CA HIS A 97 -15.12 -18.75 1.69
C HIS A 97 -14.31 -19.00 2.96
N THR A 98 -14.46 -20.18 3.55
CA THR A 98 -13.89 -20.52 4.87
C THR A 98 -12.37 -20.43 4.88
N GLU A 99 -11.70 -21.00 3.87
CA GLU A 99 -10.24 -20.99 3.76
C GLU A 99 -9.69 -19.56 3.66
N GLN A 100 -10.25 -18.74 2.77
CA GLN A 100 -9.80 -17.35 2.61
C GLN A 100 -10.07 -16.51 3.86
N PHE A 101 -11.19 -16.77 4.55
CA PHE A 101 -11.52 -16.08 5.80
C PHE A 101 -10.56 -16.47 6.94
N GLU A 102 -10.26 -17.76 7.10
CA GLU A 102 -9.32 -18.26 8.09
C GLU A 102 -7.90 -17.70 7.85
N ASP A 103 -7.41 -17.80 6.61
CA ASP A 103 -6.15 -17.21 6.17
C ASP A 103 -6.06 -15.71 6.46
N PHE A 104 -7.10 -14.97 6.06
CA PHE A 104 -7.17 -13.52 6.27
C PHE A 104 -7.15 -13.18 7.77
N SER A 105 -7.87 -13.93 8.59
CA SER A 105 -7.98 -13.71 10.04
C SER A 105 -6.64 -13.83 10.78
N MET A 106 -5.71 -14.62 10.24
CA MET A 106 -4.35 -14.74 10.78
C MET A 106 -3.45 -13.56 10.40
N SER A 107 -3.84 -12.75 9.41
CA SER A 107 -3.02 -11.67 8.88
C SER A 107 -3.17 -10.37 9.67
N THR A 108 -2.15 -9.51 9.62
CA THR A 108 -2.22 -8.15 10.17
C THR A 108 -3.23 -7.24 9.47
N HIS A 109 -3.76 -7.63 8.30
CA HIS A 109 -4.84 -6.88 7.64
C HIS A 109 -6.17 -7.04 8.40
N ALA A 110 -6.45 -8.21 9.00
CA ALA A 110 -7.65 -8.37 9.81
C ALA A 110 -7.62 -7.46 11.05
N THR A 111 -6.44 -7.24 11.64
CA THR A 111 -6.27 -6.41 12.84
C THR A 111 -5.78 -5.00 12.52
N SER A 112 -5.78 -4.55 11.26
CA SER A 112 -5.18 -3.27 10.86
C SER A 112 -5.80 -2.07 11.55
N LEU A 113 -7.11 -2.13 11.80
CA LEU A 113 -7.84 -1.08 12.51
C LEU A 113 -7.49 -1.07 14.00
N VAL A 114 -7.39 -2.25 14.62
CA VAL A 114 -6.96 -2.39 16.01
C VAL A 114 -5.56 -1.81 16.17
N HIS A 115 -4.59 -2.14 15.32
CA HIS A 115 -3.24 -1.58 15.40
C HIS A 115 -3.17 -0.07 15.11
N ALA A 116 -4.07 0.46 14.29
CA ALA A 116 -4.19 1.91 14.09
C ALA A 116 -4.73 2.60 15.35
N MET A 117 -5.69 1.97 16.04
CA MET A 117 -6.32 2.47 17.26
C MET A 117 -5.47 2.23 18.52
N GLU A 118 -4.70 1.15 18.62
CA GLU A 118 -3.84 0.84 19.79
C GLU A 118 -2.79 1.94 20.07
N LYS A 119 -2.54 2.81 19.11
CA LYS A 119 -1.71 4.02 19.28
C LYS A 119 -2.43 5.17 19.96
N ASP A 120 -3.64 4.97 20.49
CA ASP A 120 -4.51 6.00 21.08
C ASP A 120 -3.76 6.97 22.01
N LYS A 121 -2.69 6.52 22.69
CA LYS A 121 -1.87 7.35 23.59
C LYS A 121 -0.38 7.08 23.40
N ALA A 122 0.41 8.15 23.26
CA ALA A 122 1.86 8.12 23.33
C ALA A 122 2.35 9.23 24.27
N THR A 123 3.26 8.92 25.20
CA THR A 123 3.79 9.92 26.14
C THR A 123 4.94 10.70 25.49
N TYR A 124 4.77 12.01 25.30
CA TYR A 124 5.82 12.94 24.88
C TYR A 124 6.03 14.00 25.97
N ASN A 125 7.27 14.21 26.43
CA ASN A 125 7.59 15.16 27.51
C ASN A 125 6.78 14.97 28.81
N GLY A 126 6.44 13.72 29.17
CA GLY A 126 5.60 13.44 30.34
C GLY A 126 4.13 13.84 30.18
N LYS A 127 3.75 14.33 29.00
CA LYS A 127 2.36 14.61 28.60
C LYS A 127 1.86 13.46 27.74
N GLU A 128 0.69 12.94 28.08
CA GLU A 128 0.01 11.97 27.24
C GLU A 128 -0.51 12.69 25.99
N VAL A 129 0.07 12.36 24.84
CA VAL A 129 -0.39 12.82 23.54
C VAL A 129 -1.32 11.75 23.03
N GLU A 130 -2.60 12.06 22.95
CA GLU A 130 -3.54 11.15 22.34
C GLU A 130 -3.26 11.15 20.83
N TYR A 131 -2.74 10.03 20.30
CA TYR A 131 -2.66 9.82 18.85
C TYR A 131 -4.07 9.48 18.41
N LYS A 132 -4.94 10.49 18.46
CA LYS A 132 -6.34 10.25 18.16
C LYS A 132 -6.43 10.03 16.66
N TRP A 133 -6.72 8.79 16.27
CA TRP A 133 -7.46 8.49 15.03
C TRP A 133 -8.86 9.16 15.02
N GLN A 134 -9.19 9.86 16.11
CA GLN A 134 -10.37 10.71 16.35
C GLN A 134 -9.93 12.10 16.83
N ALA A 135 -8.83 12.68 16.31
CA ALA A 135 -8.44 14.04 16.67
C ALA A 135 -9.56 15.03 16.28
N TYR A 136 -10.44 14.56 15.39
CA TYR A 136 -11.73 15.12 15.07
C TYR A 136 -12.85 14.17 15.51
N ASP A 137 -13.74 14.66 16.38
CA ASP A 137 -14.83 13.87 16.98
C ASP A 137 -15.86 13.33 15.96
N ALA A 138 -15.89 13.89 14.73
CA ALA A 138 -16.65 13.37 13.59
C ALA A 138 -16.07 13.87 12.25
N GLY A 139 -15.64 12.95 11.38
CA GLY A 139 -15.12 13.27 10.05
C GLY A 139 -13.72 13.91 10.05
N GLY A 140 -13.40 14.67 9.02
CA GLY A 140 -12.11 15.36 8.91
C GLY A 140 -10.93 14.47 8.46
N PRO A 141 -9.69 14.97 8.60
CA PRO A 141 -8.49 14.30 8.08
C PRO A 141 -8.29 12.85 8.55
N ASP A 142 -8.68 12.50 9.77
CA ASP A 142 -8.46 11.14 10.31
C ASP A 142 -9.40 10.11 9.65
N HIS A 143 -10.67 10.48 9.47
CA HIS A 143 -11.63 9.64 8.76
C HIS A 143 -11.24 9.47 7.29
N TRP A 144 -10.84 10.56 6.63
CA TRP A 144 -10.47 10.50 5.21
C TRP A 144 -9.12 9.85 4.95
N GLY A 145 -8.13 10.05 5.82
CA GLY A 145 -6.76 9.56 5.64
C GLY A 145 -6.52 8.20 6.27
N CYS A 146 -6.79 8.07 7.57
CA CYS A 146 -6.44 6.86 8.32
C CYS A 146 -7.54 5.79 8.21
N ALA A 147 -8.81 6.17 8.34
CA ALA A 147 -9.88 5.17 8.35
C ALA A 147 -10.06 4.48 7.01
N ASN A 148 -10.01 5.22 5.90
CA ASN A 148 -10.11 4.63 4.57
C ASN A 148 -9.00 3.60 4.29
N CYS A 149 -7.79 3.80 4.82
CA CYS A 149 -6.68 2.85 4.63
C CYS A 149 -6.79 1.64 5.58
N HIS A 150 -7.17 1.86 6.84
CA HIS A 150 -7.16 0.83 7.88
C HIS A 150 -8.47 0.05 8.02
N SER A 151 -9.54 0.45 7.31
CA SER A 151 -10.85 -0.24 7.33
C SER A 151 -10.84 -1.62 6.69
N VAL A 152 -9.74 -2.04 6.06
CA VAL A 152 -9.54 -3.45 5.69
C VAL A 152 -9.68 -4.40 6.88
N GLY A 153 -9.38 -3.93 8.10
CA GLY A 153 -9.61 -4.61 9.36
C GLY A 153 -10.87 -4.13 10.10
N HIS A 154 -11.92 -3.76 9.36
CA HIS A 154 -13.19 -3.28 9.93
C HIS A 154 -13.73 -4.24 10.99
N ILE A 155 -14.22 -3.70 12.10
CA ILE A 155 -14.85 -4.47 13.18
C ILE A 155 -16.36 -4.43 12.97
N SER A 156 -16.96 -5.57 12.66
CA SER A 156 -18.40 -5.69 12.46
C SER A 156 -19.17 -5.46 13.76
N GLU A 157 -20.11 -4.54 13.76
CA GLU A 157 -20.99 -4.27 14.91
C GLU A 157 -22.02 -5.38 15.16
N TYR A 158 -22.27 -6.24 14.17
CA TYR A 158 -23.31 -7.28 14.25
C TYR A 158 -22.81 -8.60 14.83
N ASP A 159 -21.57 -8.97 14.52
CA ASP A 159 -20.99 -10.27 14.89
C ASP A 159 -19.56 -10.18 15.46
N GLY A 160 -18.98 -8.98 15.54
CA GLY A 160 -17.64 -8.76 16.06
C GLY A 160 -16.50 -9.28 15.18
N SER A 161 -16.80 -9.79 13.98
CA SER A 161 -15.76 -10.28 13.08
C SER A 161 -14.87 -9.13 12.56
N LEU A 162 -13.62 -9.48 12.30
CA LEU A 162 -12.59 -8.55 11.84
C LEU A 162 -12.36 -8.73 10.34
N GLY A 163 -12.46 -7.65 9.58
CA GLY A 163 -12.14 -7.62 8.16
C GLY A 163 -13.18 -6.97 7.27
N ASP A 164 -12.73 -6.48 6.13
CA ASP A 164 -13.56 -6.07 4.99
C ASP A 164 -13.05 -6.71 3.70
N CYS A 165 -13.65 -7.85 3.32
CA CYS A 165 -13.23 -8.62 2.15
C CYS A 165 -13.39 -7.83 0.84
N ALA A 166 -14.28 -6.84 0.78
CA ALA A 166 -14.49 -6.06 -0.44
C ALA A 166 -13.32 -5.09 -0.74
N THR A 167 -12.35 -4.94 0.16
CA THR A 167 -11.23 -3.99 0.02
C THR A 167 -10.42 -4.20 -1.26
N CYS A 168 -10.10 -5.45 -1.62
CA CYS A 168 -9.18 -5.73 -2.72
C CYS A 168 -9.89 -6.06 -4.03
N HIS A 169 -10.95 -6.87 -3.99
CA HIS A 169 -11.67 -7.32 -5.20
C HIS A 169 -12.97 -6.53 -5.46
N GLY A 170 -13.27 -5.55 -4.61
CA GLY A 170 -14.46 -4.72 -4.69
C GLY A 170 -15.77 -5.47 -4.42
N GLY A 171 -16.80 -4.70 -4.05
CA GLY A 171 -18.19 -5.06 -4.29
C GLY A 171 -18.73 -4.16 -5.43
N HIS A 172 -19.64 -4.59 -6.30
CA HIS A 172 -20.42 -5.85 -6.29
C HIS A 172 -20.00 -6.82 -7.41
N LEU A 173 -18.88 -6.55 -8.09
CA LEU A 173 -18.36 -7.42 -9.14
C LEU A 173 -17.52 -8.57 -8.58
N PHE A 174 -16.83 -8.36 -7.45
CA PHE A 174 -15.93 -9.32 -6.81
C PHE A 174 -14.87 -9.87 -7.79
N SER A 175 -14.15 -8.96 -8.45
CA SER A 175 -13.24 -9.29 -9.55
C SER A 175 -11.90 -9.79 -9.03
N LEU A 176 -11.54 -11.03 -9.39
CA LEU A 176 -10.21 -11.59 -9.11
C LEU A 176 -9.10 -10.92 -9.94
N GLU A 177 -9.43 -10.39 -11.11
CA GLU A 177 -8.49 -9.60 -11.92
C GLU A 177 -8.11 -8.33 -11.18
N LEU A 178 -9.12 -7.60 -10.66
CA LEU A 178 -8.88 -6.44 -9.80
C LEU A 178 -8.05 -6.85 -8.60
N ALA A 179 -8.41 -7.93 -7.91
CA ALA A 179 -7.70 -8.43 -6.74
C ALA A 179 -6.22 -8.73 -6.99
N ARG A 180 -5.85 -9.19 -8.21
CA ARG A 180 -4.50 -9.61 -8.60
C ARG A 180 -3.67 -8.49 -9.23
N SER A 181 -4.30 -7.37 -9.60
CA SER A 181 -3.62 -6.20 -10.15
C SER A 181 -2.80 -5.50 -9.06
N PRO A 182 -1.51 -5.21 -9.25
CA PRO A 182 -0.70 -4.55 -8.23
C PRO A 182 -1.22 -3.16 -7.83
N GLU A 183 -1.98 -2.50 -8.71
CA GLU A 183 -2.64 -1.21 -8.47
C GLU A 183 -3.63 -1.26 -7.31
N THR A 184 -4.20 -2.43 -7.01
CA THR A 184 -5.15 -2.61 -5.90
C THR A 184 -4.54 -2.29 -4.54
N CYS A 185 -3.23 -2.48 -4.39
CA CYS A 185 -2.54 -2.16 -3.15
C CYS A 185 -2.29 -0.65 -2.96
N SER A 186 -2.33 0.15 -4.04
CA SER A 186 -1.96 1.58 -4.02
C SER A 186 -2.85 2.45 -3.14
N GLY A 187 -4.10 2.05 -2.91
CA GLY A 187 -5.00 2.80 -2.03
C GLY A 187 -4.49 2.93 -0.58
N CYS A 188 -3.57 2.07 -0.14
CA CYS A 188 -3.04 2.04 1.23
C CYS A 188 -1.51 1.95 1.30
N HIS A 189 -0.86 1.20 0.40
CA HIS A 189 0.58 0.91 0.42
C HIS A 189 1.41 1.91 -0.38
N GLU A 190 1.13 3.19 -0.17
CA GLU A 190 1.74 4.32 -0.88
C GLU A 190 2.12 5.43 0.12
N GLY A 191 3.03 6.30 -0.28
CA GLY A 191 3.29 7.55 0.42
C GLY A 191 4.53 7.54 1.31
N PRO A 192 4.77 8.65 2.03
CA PRO A 192 6.09 8.98 2.57
C PRO A 192 6.59 8.05 3.68
N GLY A 193 5.69 7.32 4.34
CA GLY A 193 6.02 6.43 5.46
C GLY A 193 6.19 4.97 5.06
N HIS A 194 5.63 4.57 3.93
CA HIS A 194 5.69 3.21 3.42
C HIS A 194 5.44 3.25 1.89
N PRO A 195 6.47 3.59 1.10
CA PRO A 195 6.30 3.81 -0.33
C PRO A 195 6.39 2.49 -1.11
N GLN A 196 5.63 1.45 -0.74
CA GLN A 196 5.79 0.14 -1.37
C GLN A 196 5.44 0.19 -2.86
N VAL A 197 4.33 0.82 -3.22
CA VAL A 197 3.90 0.94 -4.63
C VAL A 197 4.87 1.78 -5.44
N GLU A 198 5.36 2.91 -4.93
CA GLU A 198 6.32 3.73 -5.65
C GLU A 198 7.67 3.03 -5.80
N SER A 199 8.07 2.25 -4.79
CA SER A 199 9.26 1.41 -4.86
C SER A 199 9.11 0.31 -5.89
N TYR A 200 7.99 -0.42 -5.87
CA TYR A 200 7.68 -1.45 -6.86
C TYR A 200 7.70 -0.86 -8.27
N ASN A 201 6.95 0.23 -8.51
CA ASN A 201 6.82 0.85 -9.83
C ASN A 201 8.15 1.35 -10.41
N THR A 202 9.09 1.76 -9.55
CA THR A 202 10.43 2.22 -9.95
C THR A 202 11.48 1.11 -9.97
N SER A 203 11.15 -0.08 -9.47
CA SER A 203 12.01 -1.26 -9.53
C SER A 203 12.00 -1.89 -10.92
N ARG A 204 12.91 -2.85 -11.16
CA ARG A 204 12.88 -3.62 -12.41
C ARG A 204 11.61 -4.48 -12.52
N HIS A 205 11.08 -5.02 -11.43
CA HIS A 205 9.82 -5.76 -11.43
C HIS A 205 8.66 -4.90 -11.93
N GLY A 206 8.44 -3.73 -11.31
CA GLY A 206 7.35 -2.84 -11.72
C GLY A 206 7.54 -2.25 -13.11
N ILE A 207 8.77 -1.94 -13.55
CA ILE A 207 9.02 -1.48 -14.92
C ILE A 207 8.62 -2.57 -15.94
N VAL A 208 9.00 -3.83 -15.69
CA VAL A 208 8.65 -4.94 -16.59
C VAL A 208 7.14 -5.19 -16.57
N TRP A 209 6.51 -5.18 -15.39
CA TRP A 209 5.04 -5.29 -15.27
C TRP A 209 4.32 -4.20 -16.07
N ASN A 210 4.67 -2.94 -15.85
CA ASN A 210 4.02 -1.80 -16.52
C ASN A 210 4.26 -1.79 -18.04
N THR A 211 5.35 -2.42 -18.50
CA THR A 211 5.69 -2.46 -19.93
C THR A 211 5.11 -3.68 -20.64
N LEU A 212 5.12 -4.85 -19.99
CA LEU A 212 4.81 -6.15 -20.61
C LEU A 212 3.65 -6.89 -19.93
N GLY A 213 3.39 -6.65 -18.65
CA GLY A 213 2.45 -7.42 -17.82
C GLY A 213 1.04 -6.84 -17.74
N LYS A 214 0.84 -5.55 -18.03
CA LYS A 214 -0.49 -4.90 -17.91
C LYS A 214 -1.62 -5.54 -18.74
N ASP A 215 -1.28 -6.21 -19.84
CA ASP A 215 -2.25 -6.87 -20.73
C ASP A 215 -2.28 -8.40 -20.49
N TYR A 216 -1.58 -8.88 -19.46
CA TYR A 216 -1.58 -10.28 -19.08
C TYR A 216 -2.94 -10.69 -18.51
N ASP A 217 -3.38 -11.90 -18.84
CA ASP A 217 -4.65 -12.44 -18.36
C ASP A 217 -4.58 -12.75 -16.85
N LEU A 218 -5.14 -11.87 -16.03
CA LEU A 218 -5.28 -12.06 -14.57
C LEU A 218 -6.58 -12.79 -14.19
N SER A 219 -7.38 -13.22 -15.17
CA SER A 219 -8.69 -13.84 -14.95
C SER A 219 -8.57 -15.30 -14.52
N GLY A 220 -9.72 -15.89 -14.16
CA GLY A 220 -9.86 -17.29 -13.77
C GLY A 220 -9.88 -17.50 -12.26
N SER A 221 -10.33 -18.68 -11.84
CA SER A 221 -10.19 -19.16 -10.46
C SER A 221 -8.72 -19.19 -10.03
N THR A 222 -8.47 -19.29 -8.73
CA THR A 222 -7.10 -19.42 -8.20
C THR A 222 -6.37 -20.61 -8.82
N GLN A 223 -7.04 -21.76 -8.95
CA GLN A 223 -6.45 -22.94 -9.57
C GLN A 223 -6.10 -22.71 -11.05
N GLU A 224 -7.03 -22.15 -11.84
CA GLU A 224 -6.79 -21.86 -13.26
C GLU A 224 -5.64 -20.85 -13.44
N PHE A 225 -5.62 -19.80 -12.63
CA PHE A 225 -4.60 -18.76 -12.70
C PHE A 225 -3.20 -19.31 -12.39
N TRP A 226 -3.05 -20.14 -11.34
CA TRP A 226 -1.74 -20.71 -10.98
C TRP A 226 -1.30 -21.81 -11.95
N ALA A 227 -2.23 -22.63 -12.47
CA ALA A 227 -1.92 -23.59 -13.53
C ALA A 227 -1.40 -22.88 -14.80
N ARG A 228 -1.94 -21.71 -15.14
CA ARG A 228 -1.46 -20.89 -16.27
C ARG A 228 0.02 -20.52 -16.12
N GLN A 229 0.50 -20.32 -14.90
CA GLN A 229 1.89 -19.91 -14.66
C GLN A 229 2.92 -20.98 -15.07
N GLU A 230 2.53 -22.24 -15.18
CA GLU A 230 3.42 -23.32 -15.62
C GLU A 230 3.72 -23.26 -17.13
N THR A 231 2.79 -22.72 -17.93
CA THR A 231 2.88 -22.70 -19.40
C THR A 231 3.04 -21.30 -19.99
N ASP A 232 2.50 -20.29 -19.31
CA ASP A 232 2.51 -18.88 -19.70
C ASP A 232 2.69 -18.02 -18.45
N PRO A 233 3.88 -18.01 -17.84
CA PRO A 233 4.14 -17.27 -16.62
C PRO A 233 4.02 -15.77 -16.84
N MET A 234 3.54 -15.05 -15.81
CA MET A 234 3.59 -13.59 -15.78
C MET A 234 5.00 -13.07 -16.09
N PRO A 235 5.14 -12.01 -16.90
CA PRO A 235 6.45 -11.50 -17.30
C PRO A 235 7.21 -10.79 -16.16
N ALA A 236 6.53 -10.47 -15.06
CA ALA A 236 7.09 -9.90 -13.85
C ALA A 236 6.19 -10.24 -12.64
N PRO A 237 6.75 -10.28 -11.42
CA PRO A 237 5.94 -10.47 -10.23
C PRO A 237 5.08 -9.23 -9.94
N THR A 238 3.89 -9.44 -9.39
CA THR A 238 3.03 -8.42 -8.77
C THR A 238 3.14 -8.46 -7.24
N CYS A 239 2.55 -7.47 -6.55
CA CYS A 239 2.44 -7.45 -5.09
C CYS A 239 1.88 -8.79 -4.54
N GLN A 240 0.83 -9.29 -5.18
CA GLN A 240 0.11 -10.50 -4.82
C GLN A 240 0.93 -11.76 -5.07
N SER A 241 1.64 -11.84 -6.19
CA SER A 241 2.49 -13.03 -6.46
C SER A 241 3.61 -13.22 -5.43
N CYS A 242 4.05 -12.14 -4.78
CA CYS A 242 5.05 -12.18 -3.72
C CYS A 242 4.44 -12.33 -2.32
N HIS A 243 3.38 -11.59 -2.01
CA HIS A 243 2.81 -11.53 -0.65
C HIS A 243 1.60 -12.46 -0.43
N MET A 244 1.10 -13.08 -1.48
CA MET A 244 -0.02 -14.03 -1.48
C MET A 244 0.29 -15.21 -2.44
N PRO A 245 1.46 -15.87 -2.32
CA PRO A 245 1.82 -16.98 -3.21
C PRO A 245 0.78 -18.10 -3.10
N GLY A 246 0.42 -18.71 -4.24
CA GLY A 246 -0.66 -19.71 -4.27
C GLY A 246 -2.08 -19.13 -4.04
N GLY A 247 -2.23 -17.82 -3.82
CA GLY A 247 -3.52 -17.17 -3.55
C GLY A 247 -3.96 -17.19 -2.09
N THR A 248 -3.06 -17.54 -1.16
CA THR A 248 -3.32 -17.46 0.29
C THR A 248 -3.73 -16.03 0.69
N HIS A 249 -4.66 -15.93 1.64
CA HIS A 249 -5.01 -14.65 2.25
C HIS A 249 -4.19 -14.33 3.50
N TYR A 250 -3.29 -15.23 3.91
CA TYR A 250 -2.38 -15.03 5.03
C TYR A 250 -1.17 -14.18 4.60
N THR A 251 -1.43 -12.90 4.36
CA THR A 251 -0.45 -11.90 3.88
C THR A 251 0.70 -11.59 4.85
N SER A 252 0.71 -12.19 6.05
CA SER A 252 1.86 -12.14 6.97
C SER A 252 2.83 -13.30 6.79
N HIS A 253 2.51 -14.30 5.96
CA HIS A 253 3.46 -15.34 5.55
C HIS A 253 4.52 -14.73 4.63
N GLY A 254 5.79 -15.08 4.86
CA GLY A 254 6.94 -14.48 4.20
C GLY A 254 7.38 -13.13 4.77
N LYS A 255 6.72 -12.64 5.82
CA LYS A 255 7.01 -11.33 6.42
C LYS A 255 8.10 -11.45 7.48
N ALA A 256 9.36 -11.36 7.05
CA ALA A 256 10.53 -11.46 7.93
C ALA A 256 10.73 -10.28 8.90
N HIS A 257 9.95 -9.21 8.79
CA HIS A 257 10.01 -8.05 9.69
C HIS A 257 8.63 -7.70 10.24
N ASP A 258 8.56 -7.31 11.50
CA ASP A 258 7.33 -6.84 12.12
C ASP A 258 6.89 -5.44 11.59
N LEU A 259 5.78 -4.92 12.12
CA LEU A 259 5.25 -3.61 11.73
C LEU A 259 6.17 -2.43 12.13
N MET A 260 7.07 -2.63 13.09
CA MET A 260 8.11 -1.68 13.50
C MET A 260 9.42 -1.88 12.71
N GLY A 261 9.41 -2.84 11.78
CA GLY A 261 10.51 -3.22 10.91
C GLY A 261 11.62 -3.97 11.63
N ASP A 262 11.43 -4.45 12.85
CA ASP A 262 12.40 -5.33 13.53
C ASP A 262 12.25 -6.76 12.99
N ARG A 263 13.32 -7.54 13.05
CA ARG A 263 13.28 -8.93 12.53
C ARG A 263 12.28 -9.74 13.36
N ALA A 264 11.45 -10.52 12.66
CA ALA A 264 10.56 -11.47 13.30
C ALA A 264 11.38 -12.58 14.02
N GLU A 265 10.79 -13.23 15.02
CA GLU A 265 11.46 -14.32 15.76
C GLU A 265 11.85 -15.48 14.84
N ASP A 266 11.04 -15.71 13.81
CA ASP A 266 11.15 -16.75 12.78
C ASP A 266 11.74 -16.20 11.46
N TYR A 267 12.57 -15.15 11.52
CA TYR A 267 13.13 -14.45 10.35
C TYR A 267 13.60 -15.36 9.20
N GLU A 268 14.43 -16.36 9.50
CA GLU A 268 15.02 -17.23 8.47
C GLU A 268 13.99 -18.15 7.80
N GLU A 269 12.95 -18.55 8.55
CA GLU A 269 11.82 -19.32 8.01
C GLU A 269 11.02 -18.44 7.06
N GLN A 270 10.71 -17.20 7.46
CA GLN A 270 9.99 -16.24 6.62
C GLN A 270 10.77 -15.87 5.35
N VAL A 271 12.10 -15.68 5.45
CA VAL A 271 12.96 -15.46 4.28
C VAL A 271 12.97 -16.67 3.36
N THR A 272 13.11 -17.88 3.92
CA THR A 272 13.13 -19.12 3.13
C THR A 272 11.81 -19.32 2.40
N PHE A 273 10.68 -19.08 3.08
CA PHE A 273 9.36 -19.12 2.45
C PHE A 273 9.26 -18.20 1.24
N MET A 274 9.66 -16.92 1.37
CA MET A 274 9.66 -15.97 0.25
C MET A 274 10.55 -16.41 -0.90
N VAL A 275 11.74 -16.91 -0.59
CA VAL A 275 12.71 -17.37 -1.60
C VAL A 275 12.11 -18.52 -2.41
N GLU A 276 11.57 -19.53 -1.73
CA GLU A 276 11.02 -20.73 -2.36
C GLU A 276 9.73 -20.47 -3.14
N ASN A 277 8.82 -19.64 -2.59
CA ASN A 277 7.47 -19.49 -3.13
C ASN A 277 7.29 -18.28 -4.04
N SER A 278 8.23 -17.33 -4.06
CA SER A 278 8.12 -16.10 -4.85
C SER A 278 9.34 -15.84 -5.71
N CYS A 279 10.55 -15.91 -5.16
CA CYS A 279 11.76 -15.54 -5.89
C CYS A 279 12.21 -16.63 -6.89
N MET A 280 12.13 -17.90 -6.48
CA MET A 280 12.59 -19.04 -7.28
C MET A 280 11.70 -19.37 -8.48
N ASN A 281 10.55 -18.70 -8.60
CA ASN A 281 9.73 -18.73 -9.81
C ASN A 281 10.48 -18.13 -11.02
N CYS A 282 11.50 -17.29 -10.79
CA CYS A 282 12.26 -16.61 -11.85
C CYS A 282 13.79 -16.57 -11.63
N HIS A 283 14.24 -16.64 -10.38
CA HIS A 283 15.66 -16.47 -10.02
C HIS A 283 16.25 -17.74 -9.40
N SER A 284 17.58 -17.86 -9.43
CA SER A 284 18.25 -18.86 -8.60
C SER A 284 18.11 -18.50 -7.11
N GLU A 285 18.11 -19.52 -6.26
CA GLU A 285 18.09 -19.34 -4.80
C GLU A 285 19.24 -18.43 -4.33
N GLU A 286 20.45 -18.66 -4.84
CA GLU A 286 21.64 -17.87 -4.53
C GLU A 286 21.43 -16.37 -4.81
N TYR A 287 20.91 -16.05 -5.99
CA TYR A 287 20.62 -14.66 -6.37
C TYR A 287 19.57 -14.04 -5.44
N ALA A 288 18.48 -14.76 -5.16
CA ALA A 288 17.42 -14.29 -4.29
C ALA A 288 17.93 -13.98 -2.88
N ARG A 289 18.69 -14.90 -2.28
CA ARG A 289 19.28 -14.72 -0.95
C ARG A 289 20.30 -13.59 -0.90
N GLU A 290 21.14 -13.46 -1.94
CA GLU A 290 22.12 -12.36 -2.02
C GLU A 290 21.43 -10.99 -2.00
N TRP A 291 20.36 -10.81 -2.79
CA TRP A 291 19.65 -9.53 -2.85
C TRP A 291 18.84 -9.23 -1.60
N LEU A 292 18.20 -10.23 -0.99
CA LEU A 292 17.55 -10.06 0.31
C LEU A 292 18.56 -9.71 1.40
N GLY A 293 19.76 -10.31 1.38
CA GLY A 293 20.86 -9.95 2.28
C GLY A 293 21.29 -8.49 2.14
N LYS A 294 21.44 -7.99 0.90
CA LYS A 294 21.76 -6.56 0.65
C LYS A 294 20.64 -5.63 1.12
N ALA A 295 19.38 -6.03 0.96
CA ALA A 295 18.24 -5.27 1.45
C ALA A 295 18.25 -5.22 2.99
N ASP A 296 18.58 -6.32 3.64
CA ASP A 296 18.73 -6.40 5.09
C ASP A 296 19.89 -5.54 5.61
N GLU A 297 21.04 -5.53 4.93
CA GLU A 297 22.16 -4.62 5.26
C GLU A 297 21.73 -3.15 5.20
N MET A 298 21.00 -2.74 4.15
CA MET A 298 20.45 -1.39 4.03
C MET A 298 19.46 -1.07 5.18
N ALA A 299 18.61 -2.03 5.54
CA ALA A 299 17.68 -1.92 6.65
C ALA A 299 18.43 -1.73 7.98
N ALA A 300 19.38 -2.61 8.28
CA ALA A 300 20.19 -2.56 9.48
C ALA A 300 20.95 -1.24 9.60
N TYR A 301 21.58 -0.79 8.50
CA TYR A 301 22.32 0.46 8.42
C TYR A 301 21.43 1.68 8.68
N SER A 302 20.34 1.82 7.91
CA SER A 302 19.43 2.97 8.03
C SER A 302 18.74 3.01 9.39
N LYS A 303 18.28 1.87 9.91
CA LYS A 303 17.66 1.79 11.25
C LYS A 303 18.64 2.09 12.39
N ALA A 304 19.91 1.68 12.27
CA ALA A 304 20.92 2.00 13.29
C ALA A 304 21.10 3.51 13.46
N ARG A 305 21.11 4.26 12.35
CA ARG A 305 21.23 5.73 12.37
C ARG A 305 20.05 6.41 13.06
N ILE A 306 18.82 5.99 12.77
CA ILE A 306 17.64 6.60 13.42
C ILE A 306 17.53 6.22 14.90
N ARG A 307 17.93 5.00 15.28
CA ARG A 307 18.05 4.60 16.69
C ARG A 307 19.07 5.45 17.44
N GLN A 308 20.21 5.76 16.83
CA GLN A 308 21.18 6.68 17.41
C GLN A 308 20.58 8.09 17.59
N ALA A 309 19.90 8.61 16.56
CA ALA A 309 19.24 9.91 16.63
C ALA A 309 18.17 9.96 17.73
N LYS A 310 17.43 8.87 17.92
CA LYS A 310 16.44 8.73 19.01
C LYS A 310 17.10 8.86 20.39
N LYS A 311 18.23 8.20 20.61
CA LYS A 311 19.00 8.33 21.86
C LYS A 311 19.45 9.77 22.12
N MET A 312 19.93 10.46 21.09
CA MET A 312 20.33 11.88 21.21
C MET A 312 19.16 12.78 21.59
N LEU A 313 17.97 12.53 21.02
CA LEU A 313 16.74 13.25 21.36
C LEU A 313 16.30 12.97 22.81
N GLU A 314 16.40 11.73 23.26
CA GLU A 314 16.09 11.32 24.65
C GLU A 314 17.07 11.92 25.66
N GLU A 315 18.37 12.00 25.33
CA GLU A 315 19.37 12.72 26.14
C GLU A 315 19.04 14.20 26.25
N LEU A 316 18.72 14.86 25.12
CA LEU A 316 18.35 16.27 25.12
C LEU A 316 17.10 16.55 25.97
N ARG A 317 16.12 15.64 25.95
CA ARG A 317 14.96 15.67 26.85
C ARG A 317 15.36 15.55 28.31
N LYS A 318 16.22 14.59 28.63
CA LYS A 318 16.70 14.36 30.01
C LYS A 318 17.42 15.59 30.57
N ASP A 319 18.14 16.31 29.71
CA ASP A 319 18.84 17.55 30.07
C ASP A 319 17.89 18.75 30.20
N GLY A 320 16.59 18.60 29.90
CA GLY A 320 15.60 19.67 29.96
C GLY A 320 15.78 20.73 28.87
N LEU A 321 16.45 20.38 27.76
CA LEU A 321 16.85 21.31 26.70
C LEU A 321 15.89 21.36 25.51
N ILE A 322 14.82 20.55 25.55
CA ILE A 322 13.77 20.59 24.53
C ILE A 322 12.98 21.89 24.68
N ARG A 323 12.80 22.58 23.55
CA ARG A 323 11.93 23.74 23.43
C ARG A 323 10.68 23.35 22.67
N ASP A 324 9.52 23.61 23.27
CA ASP A 324 8.25 23.44 22.59
C ASP A 324 8.18 24.37 21.37
N THR A 325 7.51 23.93 20.30
CA THR A 325 7.27 24.79 19.16
C THR A 325 6.37 25.96 19.57
N MET A 326 6.61 27.15 19.01
CA MET A 326 5.68 28.28 19.19
C MET A 326 4.28 27.84 18.76
N GLU A 327 3.28 28.19 19.56
CA GLU A 327 1.87 27.87 19.28
C GLU A 327 1.51 28.30 17.85
N VAL A 328 1.32 27.35 16.95
CA VAL A 328 0.83 27.63 15.60
C VAL A 328 -0.68 27.52 15.68
N THR A 329 -1.37 28.66 15.71
CA THR A 329 -2.82 28.77 15.96
C THR A 329 -3.73 28.09 14.92
N ASN A 330 -3.18 27.33 13.95
CA ASN A 330 -3.90 26.66 12.86
C ASN A 330 -3.34 25.26 12.51
N ALA A 331 -2.54 24.64 13.38
CA ALA A 331 -1.89 23.37 13.06
C ALA A 331 -2.65 22.16 13.66
N HIS A 332 -2.32 20.95 13.20
CA HIS A 332 -2.84 19.67 13.68
C HIS A 332 -2.98 19.67 15.22
N PRO A 333 -3.93 18.97 15.86
CA PRO A 333 -4.09 18.99 17.33
C PRO A 333 -2.85 18.60 18.17
N ILE A 334 -1.83 18.04 17.51
CA ILE A 334 -0.51 17.66 18.06
C ILE A 334 0.53 18.77 17.84
N ALA A 335 0.32 19.69 16.90
CA ALA A 335 1.18 20.83 16.67
C ALA A 335 1.09 21.81 17.85
N GLY A 336 2.24 22.17 18.40
CA GLY A 336 2.38 22.79 19.73
C GLY A 336 2.70 21.80 20.86
N GLN A 337 2.66 20.49 20.60
CA GLN A 337 3.09 19.44 21.55
C GLN A 337 4.43 18.80 21.17
N LEU A 338 4.88 19.01 19.93
CA LEU A 338 6.16 18.51 19.43
C LEU A 338 7.16 19.66 19.32
N SER A 339 8.41 19.40 19.67
CA SER A 339 9.52 20.32 19.40
C SER A 339 9.94 20.29 17.93
N ALA A 340 10.75 21.28 17.52
CA ALA A 340 11.42 21.24 16.22
C ALA A 340 12.30 19.98 16.09
N ALA A 341 13.00 19.59 17.15
CA ALA A 341 13.82 18.39 17.18
C ALA A 341 13.01 17.10 16.98
N ASP A 342 11.80 17.03 17.57
CA ASP A 342 10.88 15.90 17.37
C ASP A 342 10.44 15.80 15.90
N SER A 343 10.09 16.94 15.30
CA SER A 343 9.63 17.01 13.91
C SER A 343 10.73 16.60 12.93
N LEU A 344 11.96 17.05 13.16
CA LEU A 344 13.14 16.68 12.37
C LEU A 344 13.46 15.19 12.49
N TRP A 345 13.42 14.66 13.71
CA TRP A 345 13.61 13.23 13.95
C TRP A 345 12.52 12.40 13.25
N PHE A 346 11.25 12.80 13.35
CA PHE A 346 10.14 12.13 12.69
C PHE A 346 10.35 12.08 11.16
N ARG A 347 10.73 13.21 10.54
CA ARG A 347 11.02 13.25 9.10
C ARG A 347 12.18 12.32 8.72
N ALA A 348 13.27 12.32 9.49
CA ALA A 348 14.38 11.39 9.29
C ALA A 348 13.93 9.92 9.44
N ASN A 349 13.00 9.64 10.36
CA ASN A 349 12.42 8.30 10.52
C ASN A 349 11.56 7.90 9.32
N MET A 350 10.80 8.83 8.74
CA MET A 350 10.07 8.57 7.50
C MET A 350 11.02 8.23 6.34
N ALA A 351 12.11 8.98 6.18
CA ALA A 351 13.16 8.66 5.20
C ALA A 351 13.81 7.29 5.47
N THR A 352 13.96 6.90 6.75
CA THR A 352 14.43 5.56 7.14
C THR A 352 13.50 4.47 6.63
N ASN A 353 12.18 4.64 6.79
CA ASN A 353 11.20 3.68 6.31
C ASN A 353 11.21 3.56 4.78
N ARG A 354 11.42 4.67 4.06
CA ARG A 354 11.64 4.64 2.61
C ARG A 354 12.89 3.81 2.29
N ALA A 355 14.04 4.12 2.91
CA ALA A 355 15.27 3.38 2.66
C ALA A 355 15.12 1.86 2.87
N PHE A 356 14.54 1.46 4.00
CA PHE A 356 14.29 0.08 4.37
C PHE A 356 13.31 -0.62 3.41
N LYS A 357 12.07 -0.14 3.31
CA LYS A 357 11.02 -0.83 2.54
C LYS A 357 11.35 -0.88 1.05
N SER A 358 11.95 0.18 0.52
CA SER A 358 12.33 0.26 -0.89
C SER A 358 13.50 -0.64 -1.25
N ALA A 359 14.40 -0.94 -0.31
CA ALA A 359 15.48 -1.90 -0.53
C ALA A 359 14.92 -3.31 -0.78
N TYR A 360 13.92 -3.72 0.01
CA TYR A 360 13.20 -4.99 -0.19
C TYR A 360 12.36 -5.05 -1.47
N HIS A 361 11.99 -3.90 -2.03
CA HIS A 361 11.33 -3.79 -3.34
C HIS A 361 12.32 -3.49 -4.48
N MET A 362 13.63 -3.61 -4.24
CA MET A 362 14.69 -3.42 -5.24
C MET A 362 14.64 -2.06 -5.97
N SER A 363 14.17 -1.01 -5.30
CA SER A 363 14.13 0.34 -5.86
C SER A 363 15.38 1.12 -5.48
N SER A 364 16.29 1.33 -6.43
CA SER A 364 17.46 2.18 -6.22
C SER A 364 17.09 3.65 -5.99
N GLN A 365 16.01 4.11 -6.64
CA GLN A 365 15.53 5.48 -6.52
C GLN A 365 15.00 5.76 -5.11
N TRP A 366 14.12 4.90 -4.59
CA TRP A 366 13.51 5.12 -3.30
C TRP A 366 14.37 4.65 -2.13
N ALA A 367 15.15 3.57 -2.29
CA ALA A 367 16.07 3.14 -1.24
C ALA A 367 17.26 4.10 -1.10
N GLY A 368 17.82 4.52 -2.24
CA GLY A 368 18.98 5.39 -2.30
C GLY A 368 18.63 6.86 -2.17
N ARG A 369 18.06 7.46 -3.22
CA ARG A 369 17.89 8.92 -3.31
C ARG A 369 16.83 9.44 -2.33
N GLN A 370 15.63 8.84 -2.29
CA GLN A 370 14.56 9.33 -1.40
C GLN A 370 14.60 8.68 0.00
N GLY A 371 15.43 7.65 0.18
CA GLY A 371 15.62 6.96 1.45
C GLY A 371 16.89 7.42 2.12
N TRP A 372 18.02 6.81 1.76
CA TRP A 372 19.31 7.06 2.40
C TRP A 372 19.81 8.50 2.29
N THR A 373 19.70 9.14 1.13
CA THR A 373 20.17 10.52 0.94
C THR A 373 19.31 11.50 1.73
N ASP A 374 17.98 11.42 1.63
CA ASP A 374 17.06 12.23 2.43
C ASP A 374 17.29 12.03 3.93
N GLN A 375 17.41 10.78 4.39
CA GLN A 375 17.73 10.47 5.79
C GLN A 375 19.02 11.16 6.23
N SER A 376 20.02 11.24 5.35
CA SER A 376 21.30 11.87 5.66
C SER A 376 21.17 13.39 5.83
N PHE A 377 20.40 14.06 4.99
CA PHE A 377 20.12 15.49 5.13
C PHE A 377 19.23 15.78 6.34
N ASP A 378 18.18 14.98 6.55
CA ASP A 378 17.29 15.13 7.70
C ASP A 378 18.04 14.93 9.03
N LEU A 379 18.95 13.95 9.09
CA LEU A 379 19.81 13.73 10.26
C LEU A 379 20.84 14.86 10.46
N MET A 380 21.32 15.48 9.38
CA MET A 380 22.20 16.65 9.48
C MET A 380 21.46 17.83 10.11
N GLU A 381 20.25 18.13 9.62
CA GLU A 381 19.41 19.19 10.18
C GLU A 381 19.01 18.90 11.62
N PHE A 382 18.61 17.66 11.93
CA PHE A 382 18.32 17.21 13.28
C PHE A 382 19.50 17.45 14.24
N ARG A 383 20.71 17.03 13.86
CA ARG A 383 21.91 17.20 14.69
C ARG A 383 22.26 18.68 14.89
N SER A 384 22.15 19.48 13.84
CA SER A 384 22.34 20.94 13.90
C SER A 384 21.39 21.58 14.91
N GLU A 385 20.12 21.15 14.92
CA GLU A 385 19.15 21.64 15.90
C GLU A 385 19.50 21.23 17.33
N LEU A 386 19.97 20.00 17.57
CA LEU A 386 20.43 19.60 18.90
C LEU A 386 21.64 20.42 19.36
N GLU A 387 22.60 20.67 18.49
CA GLU A 387 23.77 21.51 18.77
C GLU A 387 23.35 22.94 19.10
N ARG A 388 22.41 23.51 18.34
CA ARG A 388 21.85 24.84 18.58
C ARG A 388 21.18 24.93 19.95
N LEU A 389 20.35 23.95 20.32
CA LEU A 389 19.67 23.93 21.62
C LEU A 389 20.65 23.85 22.79
N ARG A 390 21.72 23.06 22.67
CA ARG A 390 22.79 23.00 23.67
C ARG A 390 23.58 24.31 23.77
N ALA A 391 23.92 24.92 22.63
CA ALA A 391 24.63 26.19 22.59
C ALA A 391 23.80 27.35 23.17
N ASP A 392 22.51 27.38 22.88
CA ASP A 392 21.59 28.34 23.48
C ASP A 392 21.52 28.18 25.01
N ALA A 393 21.42 26.95 25.52
CA ALA A 393 21.38 26.68 26.95
C ALA A 393 22.68 27.09 27.67
N GLU A 394 23.84 26.85 27.04
CA GLU A 394 25.13 27.33 27.53
C GLU A 394 25.17 28.86 27.61
N ARG A 395 24.71 29.55 26.56
CA ARG A 395 24.62 31.01 26.52
C ARG A 395 23.71 31.55 27.62
N ASP A 396 22.53 30.94 27.80
CA ASP A 396 21.57 31.35 28.83
C ASP A 396 22.16 31.17 30.24
N ARG A 397 22.95 30.10 30.48
CA ARG A 397 23.68 29.89 31.73
C ARG A 397 24.73 30.99 31.97
N GLN A 398 25.55 31.30 30.98
CA GLN A 398 26.58 32.35 31.09
C GLN A 398 25.96 33.74 31.33
N ILE A 399 24.83 34.06 30.68
CA ILE A 399 24.10 35.30 30.92
C ILE A 399 23.62 35.37 32.38
N LYS A 400 23.09 34.27 32.92
CA LYS A 400 22.64 34.21 34.31
C LYS A 400 23.80 34.37 35.29
N GLU A 401 24.94 33.71 35.06
CA GLU A 401 26.16 33.86 35.88
C GLU A 401 26.64 35.33 35.87
N LEU A 402 26.66 35.98 34.70
CA LEU A 402 27.01 37.40 34.59
C LEU A 402 26.02 38.31 35.32
N GLN A 403 24.72 38.04 35.23
CA GLN A 403 23.68 38.78 35.95
C GLN A 403 23.83 38.64 37.48
N GLU A 404 24.14 37.43 37.97
CA GLU A 404 24.40 37.19 39.39
C GLU A 404 25.65 37.95 39.87
N LEU A 405 26.74 37.94 39.10
CA LEU A 405 27.95 38.71 39.41
C LEU A 405 27.70 40.22 39.44
N LEU A 406 26.87 40.74 38.53
CA LEU A 406 26.49 42.16 38.51
C LEU A 406 25.59 42.54 39.68
N ASN A 407 24.72 41.64 40.14
CA ASN A 407 23.80 41.88 41.26
C ASN A 407 24.45 41.71 42.66
N ILE A 408 25.65 41.13 42.75
CA ILE A 408 26.44 41.03 44.00
C ILE A 408 27.27 42.30 44.26
N ALA A 409 27.23 43.28 43.33
CA ALA A 409 27.99 44.53 43.42
C ALA A 409 27.22 45.71 44.07
N GLU A 410 26.00 45.50 44.57
CA GLU A 410 25.29 46.40 45.50
C GLU A 410 25.41 45.90 46.94
#